data_AF-A0A6N9HDJ7-F1
#
_entry.id   AF-A0A6N9HDJ7-F1
#
_cell.length_a   1.000
_cell.length_b   1.000
_cell.length_c   1.000
_cell.angle_alpha   90.00
_cell.angle_beta   90.00
_cell.angle_gamma   90.00
#
_symmetry.space_group_name_H-M   'P 1'
#
loop_
_entity.id
_entity.type
_entity.pdbx_description
1 polymer ?
#
loop_
_entity_poly.entity_id
_entity_poly.type
_entity_poly.pdbx_seq_one_letter_code
_entity_poly.pdbx_strand_id
1 'polypeptide(L)'
;MFLSLAVAASANSIGYPSVAAALDALKARPGVAVTVQEGWTIADDKANGTLWSFAPEWHPAYPAVVRRTVVNADGQPLIKMNTLCQGAREACDALADEFRRVNAALQEALTAPKPSAATPWKPSASQKARVEELSKAYFADKDAQRYREAWLRLGPAARQDASFEAWRSRAAGAAAKAGPVQQRELKKVTIYRSSQSGAPATYAAVDFTGRFANADTYCGYLVWSEQADGSFLLVREEENYIYKATDAQLTPEQRSKMRGVYRCVE
;
A
#
# COMPACT_ATOMS: atom_id res chain seq x y z
N MET A 1 22.06 -62.30 -24.80
CA MET A 1 22.12 -61.99 -23.35
C MET A 1 22.33 -60.49 -23.23
N PHE A 2 21.23 -59.74 -23.09
CA PHE A 2 21.26 -58.28 -23.05
C PHE A 2 21.48 -57.83 -21.60
N LEU A 3 22.61 -57.19 -21.31
CA LEU A 3 22.77 -56.39 -20.10
C LEU A 3 22.29 -54.97 -20.41
N SER A 4 21.10 -54.63 -19.92
CA SER A 4 20.62 -53.25 -19.87
C SER A 4 21.38 -52.47 -18.79
N LEU A 5 22.10 -51.44 -19.21
CA LEU A 5 22.56 -50.37 -18.34
C LEU A 5 21.36 -49.49 -17.99
N ALA A 6 20.96 -49.48 -16.72
CA ALA A 6 20.02 -48.50 -16.19
C ALA A 6 20.72 -47.13 -16.12
N VAL A 7 20.32 -46.20 -16.98
CA VAL A 7 20.68 -44.78 -16.87
C VAL A 7 19.89 -44.20 -15.70
N ALA A 8 20.59 -43.80 -14.63
CA ALA A 8 20.00 -43.01 -13.55
C ALA A 8 19.59 -41.63 -14.08
N ALA A 9 18.29 -41.39 -14.23
CA ALA A 9 17.77 -40.06 -14.53
C ALA A 9 18.04 -39.13 -13.35
N SER A 10 18.78 -38.04 -13.59
CA SER A 10 19.00 -36.99 -12.60
C SER A 10 17.66 -36.46 -12.09
N ALA A 11 17.43 -36.51 -10.78
CA ALA A 11 16.24 -35.97 -10.17
C ALA A 11 16.13 -34.46 -10.48
N ASN A 12 15.08 -34.06 -11.22
CA ASN A 12 14.81 -32.66 -11.52
C ASN A 12 14.71 -31.84 -10.23
N SER A 13 15.45 -30.74 -10.16
CA SER A 13 15.65 -29.95 -8.93
C SER A 13 14.38 -29.32 -8.35
N ILE A 14 13.27 -29.31 -9.10
CA ILE A 14 11.98 -28.75 -8.69
C ILE A 14 11.00 -29.79 -8.11
N GLY A 15 11.29 -31.09 -8.21
CA GLY A 15 10.39 -32.17 -7.73
C GLY A 15 9.29 -32.60 -8.71
N TYR A 16 9.37 -32.20 -9.98
CA TYR A 16 8.44 -32.59 -11.05
C TYR A 16 9.20 -33.02 -12.32
N PRO A 17 8.62 -33.92 -13.14
CA PRO A 17 9.28 -34.43 -14.33
C PRO A 17 9.34 -33.43 -15.50
N SER A 18 8.44 -32.44 -15.54
CA SER A 18 8.42 -31.39 -16.57
C SER A 18 7.79 -30.10 -16.04
N VAL A 19 8.01 -28.99 -16.76
CA VAL A 19 7.37 -27.70 -16.48
C VAL A 19 5.85 -27.81 -16.56
N ALA A 20 5.33 -28.51 -17.57
CA ALA A 20 3.90 -28.75 -17.74
C ALA A 20 3.32 -29.56 -16.57
N ALA A 21 3.98 -30.66 -16.18
CA ALA A 21 3.54 -31.48 -15.05
C ALA A 21 3.53 -30.71 -13.72
N ALA A 22 4.50 -29.81 -13.51
CA ALA A 22 4.51 -28.92 -12.36
C ALA A 22 3.30 -27.96 -12.37
N LEU A 23 3.02 -27.33 -13.51
CA LEU A 23 1.92 -26.38 -13.64
C LEU A 23 0.55 -27.06 -13.43
N ASP A 24 0.33 -28.21 -14.07
CA ASP A 24 -0.93 -28.95 -13.96
C ASP A 24 -1.17 -29.43 -12.52
N ALA A 25 -0.13 -29.96 -11.87
CA ALA A 25 -0.22 -30.39 -10.48
C ALA A 25 -0.51 -29.24 -9.50
N LEU A 26 0.06 -28.04 -9.73
CA LEU A 26 -0.19 -26.88 -8.88
C LEU A 26 -1.57 -26.28 -9.11
N LYS A 27 -2.08 -26.26 -10.34
CA LYS A 27 -3.45 -25.84 -10.65
C LYS A 27 -4.50 -26.73 -9.98
N ALA A 28 -4.22 -28.03 -9.88
CA ALA A 28 -5.11 -28.99 -9.24
C ALA A 28 -4.99 -29.03 -7.71
N ARG A 29 -4.00 -28.36 -7.11
CA ARG A 29 -3.73 -28.45 -5.67
C ARG A 29 -4.59 -27.47 -4.87
N PRO A 30 -5.40 -27.96 -3.91
CA PRO A 30 -6.12 -27.07 -2.98
C PRO A 30 -5.16 -26.19 -2.17
N GLY A 31 -5.50 -24.92 -2.01
CA GLY A 31 -4.70 -23.96 -1.23
C GLY A 31 -3.56 -23.28 -1.99
N VAL A 32 -3.32 -23.64 -3.25
CA VAL A 32 -2.41 -22.91 -4.15
C VAL A 32 -3.19 -21.90 -4.96
N ALA A 33 -2.81 -20.62 -4.84
CA ALA A 33 -3.39 -19.55 -5.65
C ALA A 33 -2.61 -19.42 -6.96
N VAL A 34 -3.26 -19.65 -8.09
CA VAL A 34 -2.65 -19.47 -9.42
C VAL A 34 -3.16 -18.18 -10.05
N THR A 35 -2.24 -17.28 -10.41
CA THR A 35 -2.53 -15.98 -11.04
C THR A 35 -1.65 -15.76 -12.25
N VAL A 36 -2.03 -14.83 -13.12
CA VAL A 36 -1.18 -14.36 -14.22
C VAL A 36 -0.79 -12.92 -13.94
N GLN A 37 0.50 -12.62 -13.95
CA GLN A 37 1.07 -11.30 -13.71
C GLN A 37 2.05 -10.98 -14.83
N GLU A 38 1.77 -9.94 -15.62
CA GLU A 38 2.62 -9.54 -16.75
C GLU A 38 2.93 -10.70 -17.72
N GLY A 39 1.97 -11.60 -17.91
CA GLY A 39 2.10 -12.80 -18.74
C GLY A 39 2.71 -14.02 -18.04
N TRP A 40 3.41 -13.84 -16.91
CA TRP A 40 3.93 -14.96 -16.12
C TRP A 40 2.81 -15.65 -15.37
N THR A 41 2.78 -16.98 -15.40
CA THR A 41 1.89 -17.73 -14.52
C THR A 41 2.58 -17.91 -13.16
N ILE A 42 1.95 -17.42 -12.10
CA ILE A 42 2.45 -17.44 -10.74
C ILE A 42 1.58 -18.37 -9.89
N ALA A 43 2.17 -19.40 -9.28
CA ALA A 43 1.49 -20.26 -8.32
C ALA A 43 2.05 -20.01 -6.91
N ASP A 44 1.21 -19.51 -6.01
CA ASP A 44 1.55 -19.14 -4.65
C ASP A 44 1.01 -20.20 -3.66
N ASP A 45 1.93 -20.99 -3.11
CA ASP A 45 1.70 -21.99 -2.07
C ASP A 45 2.13 -21.41 -0.72
N LYS A 46 1.29 -20.52 -0.18
CA LYS A 46 1.55 -19.79 1.07
C LYS A 46 1.78 -20.71 2.25
N ALA A 47 1.03 -21.81 2.32
CA ALA A 47 1.12 -22.78 3.42
C ALA A 47 2.53 -23.38 3.52
N ASN A 48 3.20 -23.57 2.38
CA ASN A 48 4.54 -24.12 2.30
C ASN A 48 5.62 -23.06 2.02
N GLY A 49 5.28 -21.76 2.13
CA GLY A 49 6.20 -20.65 1.84
C GLY A 49 6.88 -20.76 0.48
N THR A 50 6.17 -21.28 -0.53
CA THR A 50 6.73 -21.60 -1.84
C THR A 50 6.02 -20.84 -2.95
N LEU A 51 6.80 -20.15 -3.78
CA LEU A 51 6.33 -19.40 -4.93
C LEU A 51 6.91 -20.00 -6.22
N TRP A 52 6.06 -20.22 -7.20
CA TRP A 52 6.43 -20.74 -8.51
C TRP A 52 6.17 -19.70 -9.59
N SER A 53 7.15 -19.48 -10.46
CA SER A 53 7.06 -18.54 -11.58
C SER A 53 7.30 -19.29 -12.88
N PHE A 54 6.26 -19.39 -13.70
CA PHE A 54 6.30 -20.07 -15.00
C PHE A 54 6.45 -19.05 -16.12
N ALA A 55 7.48 -19.25 -16.95
CA ALA A 55 7.77 -18.39 -18.08
C ALA A 55 6.60 -18.42 -19.10
N PRO A 56 6.18 -17.28 -19.67
CA PRO A 56 5.23 -17.25 -20.76
C PRO A 56 5.82 -17.75 -22.08
N GLU A 57 4.98 -18.11 -23.05
CA GLU A 57 5.40 -18.65 -24.36
C GLU A 57 6.35 -17.75 -25.15
N TRP A 58 6.21 -16.43 -25.01
CA TRP A 58 7.08 -15.45 -25.67
C TRP A 58 8.45 -15.28 -25.00
N HIS A 59 8.63 -15.80 -23.79
CA HIS A 59 9.88 -15.65 -23.07
C HIS A 59 10.95 -16.59 -23.66
N PRO A 60 12.21 -16.14 -23.89
CA PRO A 60 13.25 -16.96 -24.53
C PRO A 60 13.55 -18.29 -23.81
N ALA A 61 13.30 -18.35 -22.50
CA ALA A 61 13.51 -19.55 -21.70
C ALA A 61 12.30 -20.51 -21.71
N TYR A 62 11.20 -20.21 -22.41
CA TYR A 62 10.04 -21.07 -22.43
C TYR A 62 10.34 -22.45 -23.05
N PRO A 63 9.83 -23.56 -22.47
CA PRO A 63 9.13 -23.63 -21.19
C PRO A 63 10.11 -23.69 -20.01
N ALA A 64 9.86 -22.86 -18.99
CA ALA A 64 10.64 -22.85 -17.76
C ALA A 64 9.78 -22.55 -16.53
N VAL A 65 10.25 -23.01 -15.37
CA VAL A 65 9.71 -22.67 -14.05
C VAL A 65 10.83 -22.44 -13.06
N VAL A 66 10.66 -21.40 -12.25
CA VAL A 66 11.50 -21.11 -11.08
C VAL A 66 10.67 -21.33 -9.83
N ARG A 67 11.11 -22.25 -8.96
CA ARG A 67 10.58 -22.49 -7.62
C ARG A 67 11.43 -21.73 -6.62
N ARG A 68 10.79 -20.91 -5.78
CA ARG A 68 11.41 -20.22 -4.65
C ARG A 68 10.73 -20.65 -3.37
N THR A 69 11.49 -21.15 -2.41
CA THR A 69 10.98 -21.52 -1.08
C THR A 69 11.73 -20.74 -0.03
N VAL A 70 11.00 -20.10 0.88
CA VAL A 70 11.60 -19.49 2.07
C VAL A 70 11.82 -20.59 3.11
N VAL A 71 13.08 -20.83 3.49
CA VAL A 71 13.46 -21.79 4.53
C VAL A 71 14.16 -21.06 5.68
N ASN A 72 14.06 -21.58 6.90
CA ASN A 72 14.91 -21.11 7.99
C ASN A 72 16.21 -21.91 7.99
N ALA A 73 17.34 -21.24 7.81
CA ALA A 73 18.68 -21.80 7.94
C ALA A 73 19.40 -21.03 9.06
N ASP A 74 19.82 -21.73 10.11
CA ASP A 74 20.55 -21.14 11.26
C ASP A 74 19.85 -19.93 11.90
N GLY A 75 18.51 -19.99 11.98
CA GLY A 75 17.68 -18.92 12.54
C GLY A 75 17.48 -17.71 11.63
N GLN A 76 17.97 -17.76 10.38
CA GLN A 76 17.78 -16.72 9.38
C GLN A 76 16.89 -17.22 8.23
N PRO A 77 15.94 -16.42 7.73
CA PRO A 77 15.20 -16.75 6.53
C PRO A 77 16.14 -16.74 5.32
N LEU A 78 16.13 -17.82 4.55
CA LEU A 78 16.91 -18.01 3.32
C LEU A 78 15.99 -18.37 2.17
N ILE A 79 16.15 -17.72 1.02
CA ILE A 79 15.44 -18.06 -0.20
C ILE A 79 16.20 -19.16 -0.93
N LYS A 80 15.63 -20.37 -0.94
CA LYS A 80 16.09 -21.46 -1.81
C LYS A 80 15.42 -21.35 -3.17
N MET A 81 16.23 -21.43 -4.22
CA MET A 81 15.76 -21.39 -5.60
C MET A 81 16.11 -22.68 -6.32
N ASN A 82 15.14 -23.25 -7.02
CA ASN A 82 15.32 -24.38 -7.94
C ASN A 82 14.68 -24.03 -9.28
N THR A 83 15.35 -24.36 -10.38
CA THR A 83 14.88 -24.05 -11.73
C THR A 83 14.78 -25.33 -12.54
N LEU A 84 13.68 -25.47 -13.29
CA LEU A 84 13.57 -26.41 -14.39
C LEU A 84 13.30 -25.61 -15.65
N CYS A 85 14.22 -25.71 -16.61
CA CYS A 85 14.12 -25.03 -17.89
C CYS A 85 14.33 -26.06 -18.99
N GLN A 86 13.41 -26.08 -19.96
CA GLN A 86 13.42 -26.97 -21.11
C GLN A 86 13.64 -26.20 -22.42
N GLY A 87 13.93 -24.89 -22.33
CA GLY A 87 14.28 -24.03 -23.46
C GLY A 87 15.77 -24.10 -23.82
N ALA A 88 16.23 -23.14 -24.65
CA ALA A 88 17.63 -23.04 -25.05
C ALA A 88 18.52 -22.76 -23.83
N ARG A 89 19.68 -23.45 -23.75
CA ARG A 89 20.59 -23.38 -22.59
C ARG A 89 20.94 -21.94 -22.19
N GLU A 90 21.34 -21.11 -23.15
CA GLU A 90 21.71 -19.72 -22.90
C GLU A 90 20.55 -18.91 -22.30
N ALA A 91 19.33 -19.11 -22.80
CA ALA A 91 18.14 -18.46 -22.26
C ALA A 91 17.78 -18.97 -20.85
N CYS A 92 17.99 -20.27 -20.59
CA CYS A 92 17.80 -20.87 -19.27
C CYS A 92 18.80 -20.33 -18.23
N ASP A 93 20.06 -20.18 -18.64
CA ASP A 93 21.11 -19.63 -17.78
C ASP A 93 20.84 -18.15 -17.46
N ALA A 94 20.44 -17.36 -18.47
CA ALA A 94 20.03 -15.97 -18.30
C ALA A 94 18.83 -15.81 -17.34
N LEU A 95 17.82 -16.67 -17.47
CA LEU A 95 16.66 -16.70 -16.56
C LEU A 95 17.10 -17.00 -15.11
N ALA A 96 17.98 -17.99 -14.92
CA ALA A 96 18.45 -18.36 -13.60
C ALA A 96 19.26 -17.22 -12.95
N ASP A 97 20.06 -16.50 -13.73
CA ASP A 97 20.82 -15.33 -13.28
C ASP A 97 19.91 -14.17 -12.89
N GLU A 98 18.87 -13.91 -13.69
CA GLU A 98 17.86 -12.88 -13.39
C GLU A 98 17.17 -13.15 -12.06
N PHE A 99 16.65 -14.37 -11.87
CA PHE A 99 15.98 -14.73 -10.63
C PHE A 99 16.95 -14.76 -9.44
N ARG A 100 18.24 -15.08 -9.64
CA ARG A 100 19.26 -14.91 -8.58
C ARG A 100 19.42 -13.46 -8.16
N ARG A 101 19.41 -12.49 -9.09
CA ARG A 101 19.44 -11.05 -8.77
C ARG A 101 18.18 -10.61 -8.02
N VAL A 102 16.99 -11.03 -8.48
CA VAL A 102 15.73 -10.73 -7.80
C VAL A 102 15.70 -11.32 -6.39
N ASN A 103 16.21 -12.54 -6.22
CA ASN A 103 16.28 -13.18 -4.91
C ASN A 103 17.29 -12.53 -3.99
N ALA A 104 18.42 -12.02 -4.48
CA ALA A 104 19.39 -11.31 -3.65
C ALA A 104 18.77 -10.06 -3.00
N ALA A 105 18.01 -9.27 -3.76
CA ALA A 105 17.30 -8.11 -3.23
C ALA A 105 16.22 -8.51 -2.20
N LEU A 106 15.47 -9.58 -2.47
CA LEU A 106 14.47 -10.08 -1.53
C LEU A 106 15.11 -10.68 -0.27
N GLN A 107 16.25 -11.37 -0.41
CA GLN A 107 17.04 -11.92 0.69
C GLN A 107 17.54 -10.82 1.60
N GLU A 108 18.08 -9.74 1.04
CA GLU A 108 18.49 -8.56 1.78
C GLU A 108 17.32 -7.97 2.59
N ALA A 109 16.13 -7.85 1.99
CA ALA A 109 14.94 -7.38 2.70
C ALA A 109 14.49 -8.31 3.84
N LEU A 110 14.72 -9.63 3.72
CA LEU A 110 14.36 -10.62 4.74
C LEU A 110 15.37 -10.68 5.90
N THR A 111 16.66 -10.46 5.64
CA THR A 111 17.74 -10.53 6.65
C THR A 111 18.21 -9.17 7.15
N ALA A 112 17.83 -8.08 6.48
CA ALA A 112 18.04 -6.75 7.01
C ALA A 112 17.48 -6.73 8.43
N PRO A 113 18.27 -6.27 9.43
CA PRO A 113 17.74 -6.14 10.77
C PRO A 113 16.48 -5.29 10.66
N LYS A 114 15.33 -5.88 11.03
CA LYS A 114 14.15 -5.09 11.41
C LYS A 114 14.70 -3.96 12.29
N PRO A 115 14.37 -2.68 12.02
CA PRO A 115 14.87 -1.58 12.83
C PRO A 115 14.81 -2.00 14.29
N SER A 116 16.00 -2.11 14.90
CA SER A 116 16.16 -2.60 16.27
C SER A 116 15.12 -1.89 17.14
N ALA A 117 14.49 -2.63 18.03
CA ALA A 117 13.59 -2.09 19.04
C ALA A 117 14.37 -1.17 20.01
N ALA A 118 14.81 -0.01 19.53
CA ALA A 118 14.79 1.21 20.29
C ALA A 118 13.38 1.32 20.90
N THR A 119 13.27 1.86 22.11
CA THR A 119 12.01 2.15 22.80
C THR A 119 10.93 2.46 21.77
N PRO A 120 9.79 1.74 21.74
CA PRO A 120 8.76 1.96 20.73
C PRO A 120 8.49 3.45 20.66
N TRP A 121 8.85 4.06 19.53
CA TRP A 121 8.69 5.50 19.40
C TRP A 121 7.21 5.79 19.62
N LYS A 122 6.93 6.68 20.57
CA LYS A 122 5.59 7.14 20.87
C LYS A 122 5.54 8.64 20.59
N PRO A 123 4.44 9.14 20.02
CA PRO A 123 4.24 10.57 19.93
C PRO A 123 4.17 11.18 21.33
N SER A 124 4.74 12.36 21.47
CA SER A 124 4.61 13.17 22.67
C SER A 124 3.20 13.77 22.79
N ALA A 125 2.78 14.08 24.01
CA ALA A 125 1.52 14.78 24.25
C ALA A 125 1.50 16.18 23.59
N SER A 126 2.65 16.85 23.52
CA SER A 126 2.79 18.15 22.85
C SER A 126 2.58 18.05 21.34
N GLN A 127 3.10 17.01 20.68
CA GLN A 127 2.83 16.76 19.25
C GLN A 127 1.33 16.57 19.00
N LYS A 128 0.64 15.78 19.83
CA LYS A 128 -0.81 15.59 19.71
C LYS A 128 -1.57 16.91 19.89
N ALA A 129 -1.31 17.64 20.96
CA ALA A 129 -1.96 18.92 21.23
C ALA A 129 -1.72 19.93 20.10
N ARG A 130 -0.49 19.99 19.56
CA ARG A 130 -0.14 20.90 18.47
C ARG A 130 -0.91 20.59 17.19
N VAL A 131 -1.02 19.31 16.83
CA VAL A 131 -1.75 18.88 15.63
C VAL A 131 -3.25 19.16 15.76
N GLU A 132 -3.84 18.96 16.95
CA GLU A 132 -5.24 19.31 17.21
C GLU A 132 -5.47 20.81 17.08
N GLU A 133 -4.59 21.64 17.64
CA GLU A 133 -4.63 23.10 17.54
C GLU A 133 -4.54 23.57 16.08
N LEU A 134 -3.57 23.06 15.32
CA LEU A 134 -3.38 23.42 13.91
C LEU A 134 -4.57 23.01 13.05
N SER A 135 -5.15 21.84 13.31
CA SER A 135 -6.34 21.34 12.60
C SER A 135 -7.56 22.25 12.87
N LYS A 136 -7.79 22.63 14.12
CA LYS A 136 -8.86 23.57 14.49
C LYS A 136 -8.64 24.94 13.85
N ALA A 137 -7.42 25.45 13.87
CA ALA A 137 -7.09 26.74 13.30
C ALA A 137 -7.26 26.76 11.78
N TYR A 138 -6.80 25.71 11.07
CA TYR A 138 -7.00 25.56 9.64
C TYR A 138 -8.48 25.58 9.25
N PHE A 139 -9.30 24.83 9.99
CA PHE A 139 -10.74 24.81 9.80
C PHE A 139 -11.40 26.16 10.09
N ALA A 140 -11.03 26.82 11.19
CA ALA A 140 -11.53 28.15 11.53
C ALA A 140 -11.15 29.19 10.47
N ASP A 141 -9.94 29.10 9.90
CA ASP A 141 -9.50 29.96 8.81
C ASP A 141 -10.37 29.76 7.55
N LYS A 142 -10.68 28.52 7.17
CA LYS A 142 -11.60 28.22 6.05
C LYS A 142 -13.02 28.72 6.31
N ASP A 143 -13.55 28.47 7.50
CA ASP A 143 -14.92 28.85 7.88
C ASP A 143 -15.08 30.39 7.94
N ALA A 144 -14.04 31.10 8.36
CA ALA A 144 -13.97 32.57 8.37
C ALA A 144 -13.51 33.17 7.03
N GLN A 145 -13.38 32.35 5.97
CA GLN A 145 -12.92 32.77 4.64
C GLN A 145 -11.53 33.42 4.61
N ARG A 146 -10.71 33.17 5.64
CA ARG A 146 -9.29 33.52 5.75
C ARG A 146 -8.44 32.52 4.97
N TYR A 147 -8.69 32.46 3.67
CA TYR A 147 -8.12 31.44 2.80
C TYR A 147 -6.61 31.57 2.64
N ARG A 148 -6.05 32.78 2.75
CA ARG A 148 -4.59 32.99 2.67
C ARG A 148 -3.89 32.31 3.84
N GLU A 149 -4.44 32.45 5.03
CA GLU A 149 -3.96 31.90 6.29
C GLU A 149 -4.03 30.37 6.27
N ALA A 150 -5.17 29.83 5.83
CA ALA A 150 -5.32 28.40 5.60
C ALA A 150 -4.31 27.87 4.56
N TRP A 151 -4.12 28.58 3.44
CA TRP A 151 -3.16 28.22 2.39
C TRP A 151 -1.71 28.17 2.88
N LEU A 152 -1.31 29.09 3.75
CA LEU A 152 0.06 29.14 4.29
C LEU A 152 0.39 27.94 5.19
N ARG A 153 -0.61 27.20 5.67
CA ARG A 153 -0.41 25.97 6.46
C ARG A 153 -0.09 24.74 5.59
N LEU A 154 -0.29 24.83 4.27
CA LEU A 154 -0.02 23.73 3.35
C LEU A 154 1.49 23.56 3.12
N GLY A 155 1.92 22.31 3.05
CA GLY A 155 3.27 21.92 2.69
C GLY A 155 3.63 22.35 1.26
N PRO A 156 4.94 22.42 0.91
CA PRO A 156 5.38 22.84 -0.41
C PRO A 156 4.77 22.02 -1.56
N ALA A 157 4.75 20.70 -1.43
CA ALA A 157 4.18 19.81 -2.46
C ALA A 157 2.69 20.10 -2.71
N ALA A 158 1.88 20.19 -1.64
CA ALA A 158 0.45 20.53 -1.76
C ALA A 158 0.22 21.92 -2.41
N ARG A 159 1.16 22.85 -2.24
CA ARG A 159 1.13 24.18 -2.90
C ARG A 159 1.69 24.18 -4.33
N GLN A 160 2.38 23.12 -4.75
CA GLN A 160 2.82 22.92 -6.13
C GLN A 160 1.71 22.31 -6.99
N ASP A 161 0.87 21.45 -6.40
CA ASP A 161 -0.22 20.76 -7.12
C ASP A 161 -1.38 21.67 -7.55
N ALA A 162 -1.51 22.86 -6.95
CA ALA A 162 -2.52 23.85 -7.33
C ALA A 162 -2.03 25.28 -7.08
N SER A 163 -2.54 26.24 -7.86
CA SER A 163 -2.37 27.66 -7.51
C SER A 163 -3.24 28.03 -6.30
N PHE A 164 -2.84 29.07 -5.57
CA PHE A 164 -3.66 29.62 -4.47
C PHE A 164 -5.09 29.94 -4.94
N GLU A 165 -5.24 30.54 -6.11
CA GLU A 165 -6.53 30.92 -6.67
C GLU A 165 -7.40 29.70 -6.99
N ALA A 166 -6.82 28.65 -7.60
CA ALA A 166 -7.54 27.42 -7.90
C ALA A 166 -7.95 26.68 -6.62
N TRP A 167 -7.09 26.66 -5.60
CA TRP A 167 -7.42 26.07 -4.30
C TRP A 167 -8.51 26.86 -3.56
N ARG A 168 -8.37 28.19 -3.49
CA ARG A 168 -9.35 29.09 -2.87
C ARG A 168 -10.71 28.95 -3.54
N SER A 169 -10.76 28.93 -4.87
CA SER A 169 -12.00 28.78 -5.62
C SER A 169 -12.72 27.47 -5.27
N ARG A 170 -11.99 26.34 -5.20
CA ARG A 170 -12.55 25.05 -4.76
C ARG A 170 -13.06 25.09 -3.33
N ALA A 171 -12.27 25.63 -2.39
CA ALA A 171 -12.66 25.75 -0.99
C ALA A 171 -13.90 26.63 -0.80
N ALA A 172 -13.95 27.79 -1.47
CA ALA A 172 -15.08 28.71 -1.44
C ALA A 172 -16.34 28.09 -2.08
N GLY A 173 -16.19 27.39 -3.21
CA GLY A 173 -17.29 26.67 -3.86
C GLY A 173 -17.89 25.57 -2.98
N ALA A 174 -17.03 24.79 -2.31
CA ALA A 174 -17.47 23.77 -1.36
C ALA A 174 -18.22 24.40 -0.16
N ALA A 175 -17.69 25.47 0.42
CA ALA A 175 -18.31 26.20 1.52
C ALA A 175 -19.67 26.81 1.11
N ALA A 176 -19.76 27.46 -0.06
CA ALA A 176 -21.00 28.03 -0.57
C ALA A 176 -22.08 26.96 -0.77
N LYS A 177 -21.71 25.77 -1.27
CA LYS A 177 -22.63 24.65 -1.44
C LYS A 177 -23.07 24.04 -0.11
N ALA A 178 -22.14 23.88 0.84
CA ALA A 178 -22.41 23.29 2.15
C ALA A 178 -23.21 24.23 3.08
N GLY A 179 -23.09 25.54 2.91
CA GLY A 179 -23.66 26.54 3.82
C GLY A 179 -22.82 26.71 5.09
N PRO A 180 -23.32 27.40 6.13
CA PRO A 180 -22.57 27.59 7.37
C PRO A 180 -22.33 26.26 8.11
N VAL A 181 -21.16 26.13 8.73
CA VAL A 181 -20.84 25.00 9.60
C VAL A 181 -21.76 25.01 10.82
N GLN A 182 -22.36 23.87 11.13
CA GLN A 182 -23.20 23.70 12.33
C GLN A 182 -22.43 22.96 13.43
N GLN A 183 -21.63 21.99 13.04
CA GLN A 183 -20.82 21.19 13.95
C GLN A 183 -19.58 20.67 13.24
N ARG A 184 -18.45 20.65 13.94
CA ARG A 184 -17.24 19.95 13.51
C ARG A 184 -16.49 19.43 14.72
N GLU A 185 -16.11 18.18 14.71
CA GLU A 185 -15.42 17.49 15.78
C GLU A 185 -14.22 16.72 15.22
N LEU A 186 -13.06 16.86 15.87
CA LEU A 186 -11.91 15.99 15.61
C LEU A 186 -12.10 14.70 16.40
N LYS A 187 -12.11 13.56 15.71
CA LYS A 187 -12.46 12.25 16.30
C LYS A 187 -11.25 11.49 16.75
N LYS A 188 -10.21 11.46 15.93
CA LYS A 188 -9.00 10.70 16.22
C LYS A 188 -7.77 11.42 15.69
N VAL A 189 -6.73 11.47 16.52
CA VAL A 189 -5.38 11.89 16.11
C VAL A 189 -4.47 10.68 16.19
N THR A 190 -3.91 10.30 15.05
CA THR A 190 -2.98 9.17 14.92
C THR A 190 -1.65 9.69 14.41
N ILE A 191 -0.62 9.66 15.25
CA ILE A 191 0.73 10.11 14.89
C ILE A 191 1.60 8.88 14.66
N TYR A 192 2.26 8.83 13.52
CA TYR A 192 3.03 7.69 13.05
C TYR A 192 4.30 8.14 12.33
N ARG A 193 5.29 7.26 12.27
CA ARG A 193 6.46 7.44 11.40
C ARG A 193 6.26 6.65 10.12
N SER A 194 6.57 7.25 8.98
CA SER A 194 6.49 6.62 7.67
C SER A 194 7.70 7.00 6.82
N SER A 195 8.23 6.05 6.06
CA SER A 195 9.28 6.24 5.05
C SER A 195 8.76 6.08 3.62
N GLN A 196 7.44 6.04 3.41
CA GLN A 196 6.87 5.82 2.08
C GLN A 196 7.26 6.89 1.06
N SER A 197 7.60 8.10 1.51
CA SER A 197 8.06 9.22 0.67
C SER A 197 9.58 9.41 0.71
N GLY A 198 10.36 8.42 1.16
CA GLY A 198 11.82 8.49 1.27
C GLY A 198 12.31 8.38 2.72
N ALA A 199 13.00 9.40 3.23
CA ALA A 199 13.50 9.40 4.60
C ALA A 199 12.33 9.26 5.61
N PRO A 200 12.52 8.49 6.72
CA PRO A 200 11.49 8.38 7.75
C PRO A 200 11.11 9.76 8.31
N ALA A 201 9.83 10.10 8.23
CA ALA A 201 9.29 11.34 8.79
C ALA A 201 8.10 11.05 9.72
N THR A 202 7.85 11.95 10.66
CA THR A 202 6.66 11.91 11.52
C THR A 202 5.48 12.54 10.80
N TYR A 203 4.35 11.86 10.81
CA TYR A 203 3.08 12.32 10.26
C TYR A 203 1.99 12.22 11.32
N ALA A 204 0.97 13.06 11.22
CA ALA A 204 -0.22 13.00 12.04
C ALA A 204 -1.48 13.03 11.18
N ALA A 205 -2.25 11.95 11.21
CA ALA A 205 -3.59 11.90 10.62
C ALA A 205 -4.62 12.35 11.66
N VAL A 206 -5.52 13.24 11.25
CA VAL A 206 -6.60 13.78 12.08
C VAL A 206 -7.93 13.51 11.39
N ASP A 207 -8.64 12.49 11.87
CA ASP A 207 -9.99 12.17 11.40
C ASP A 207 -10.99 13.15 12.01
N PHE A 208 -11.94 13.61 11.22
CA PHE A 208 -13.00 14.51 11.68
C PHE A 208 -14.37 14.11 11.15
N THR A 209 -15.39 14.57 11.86
CA THR A 209 -16.79 14.51 11.42
C THR A 209 -17.46 15.86 11.69
N GLY A 210 -18.61 16.09 11.10
CA GLY A 210 -19.35 17.32 11.25
C GLY A 210 -20.58 17.40 10.38
N ARG A 211 -21.22 18.56 10.44
CA ARG A 211 -22.44 18.90 9.72
C ARG A 211 -22.40 20.36 9.32
N PHE A 212 -22.96 20.63 8.16
CA PHE A 212 -23.21 21.97 7.64
C PHE A 212 -24.71 22.13 7.40
N ALA A 213 -25.16 23.37 7.22
CA ALA A 213 -26.58 23.66 6.98
C ALA A 213 -27.20 22.81 5.86
N ASN A 214 -26.43 22.54 4.79
CA ASN A 214 -26.88 21.79 3.61
C ASN A 214 -26.24 20.39 3.50
N ALA A 215 -25.48 19.92 4.49
CA ALA A 215 -24.86 18.59 4.47
C ALA A 215 -24.87 17.93 5.86
N ASP A 216 -25.62 16.83 5.99
CA ASP A 216 -25.77 16.08 7.24
C ASP A 216 -24.64 15.08 7.48
N THR A 217 -23.85 14.76 6.45
CA THR A 217 -22.58 14.06 6.61
C THR A 217 -21.48 14.93 6.05
N TYR A 218 -20.55 15.35 6.90
CA TYR A 218 -19.27 15.91 6.53
C TYR A 218 -18.18 15.19 7.32
N CYS A 219 -17.25 14.55 6.65
CA CYS A 219 -16.19 13.78 7.31
C CYS A 219 -14.95 13.69 6.42
N GLY A 220 -13.85 13.24 7.00
CA GLY A 220 -12.61 13.03 6.28
C GLY A 220 -11.43 13.10 7.21
N TYR A 221 -10.27 13.47 6.66
CA TYR A 221 -9.07 13.59 7.47
C TYR A 221 -8.09 14.65 6.93
N LEU A 222 -7.28 15.15 7.85
CA LEU A 222 -6.10 15.96 7.56
C LEU A 222 -4.84 15.12 7.82
N VAL A 223 -3.81 15.26 7.00
CA VAL A 223 -2.48 14.70 7.28
C VAL A 223 -1.47 15.82 7.38
N TRP A 224 -0.86 15.93 8.55
CA TRP A 224 0.21 16.86 8.86
C TRP A 224 1.55 16.14 8.85
N SER A 225 2.60 16.79 8.34
CA SER A 225 3.98 16.31 8.39
C SER A 225 4.80 17.18 9.32
N GLU A 226 5.51 16.57 10.26
CA GLU A 226 6.43 17.26 11.16
C GLU A 226 7.68 17.70 10.40
N GLN A 227 8.08 18.95 10.61
CA GLN A 227 9.28 19.55 10.03
C GLN A 227 10.45 19.41 11.01
N ALA A 228 11.67 19.68 10.53
CA ALA A 228 12.88 19.58 11.36
C ALA A 228 12.88 20.51 12.58
N ASP A 229 12.16 21.64 12.52
CA ASP A 229 12.00 22.59 13.62
C ASP A 229 10.84 22.24 14.58
N GLY A 230 10.19 21.08 14.40
CA GLY A 230 9.03 20.64 15.17
C GLY A 230 7.71 21.30 14.78
N SER A 231 7.70 22.17 13.77
CA SER A 231 6.46 22.67 13.18
C SER A 231 5.77 21.57 12.36
N PHE A 232 4.51 21.78 12.00
CA PHE A 232 3.74 20.84 11.18
C PHE A 232 3.13 21.57 9.98
N LEU A 233 3.22 20.94 8.81
CA LEU A 233 2.60 21.43 7.58
C LEU A 233 1.59 20.42 7.05
N LEU A 234 0.46 20.91 6.54
CA LEU A 234 -0.60 20.07 5.98
C LEU A 234 -0.16 19.55 4.62
N VAL A 235 -0.03 18.22 4.50
CA VAL A 235 0.42 17.57 3.26
C VAL A 235 -0.72 16.87 2.52
N ARG A 236 -1.85 16.61 3.19
CA ARG A 236 -3.04 16.05 2.57
C ARG A 236 -4.30 16.48 3.31
N GLU A 237 -5.34 16.74 2.53
CA GLU A 237 -6.70 16.99 3.01
C GLU A 237 -7.65 16.11 2.20
N GLU A 238 -8.58 15.47 2.90
CA GLU A 238 -9.72 14.81 2.29
C GLU A 238 -10.99 15.30 2.99
N GLU A 239 -11.91 15.87 2.21
CA GLU A 239 -13.21 16.34 2.68
C GLU A 239 -14.32 15.66 1.88
N ASN A 240 -15.16 14.92 2.57
CA ASN A 240 -16.29 14.21 1.97
C ASN A 240 -17.60 14.80 2.50
N TYR A 241 -18.57 14.98 1.59
CA TYR A 241 -19.88 15.53 1.90
C TYR A 241 -20.98 14.61 1.38
N ILE A 242 -22.03 14.40 2.18
CA ILE A 242 -23.34 13.96 1.72
C ILE A 242 -24.30 15.12 1.97
N TYR A 243 -24.63 15.83 0.88
CA TYR A 243 -25.55 16.96 0.92
C TYR A 243 -26.97 16.49 1.19
N LYS A 244 -27.78 17.30 1.88
CA LYS A 244 -29.18 16.97 2.23
C LYS A 244 -30.04 16.57 1.03
N ALA A 245 -29.86 17.27 -0.10
CA ALA A 245 -30.58 16.95 -1.33
C ALA A 245 -30.23 15.55 -1.86
N THR A 246 -28.97 15.13 -1.72
CA THR A 246 -28.52 13.76 -2.06
C THR A 246 -29.00 12.78 -1.00
N ASP A 247 -28.84 13.10 0.28
CA ASP A 247 -29.20 12.26 1.41
C ASP A 247 -30.70 11.88 1.42
N ALA A 248 -31.57 12.81 0.99
CA ALA A 248 -33.01 12.59 0.84
C ALA A 248 -33.37 11.56 -0.25
N GLN A 249 -32.45 11.23 -1.15
CA GLN A 249 -32.63 10.24 -2.22
C GLN A 249 -32.03 8.87 -1.86
N LEU A 250 -31.31 8.77 -0.74
CA LEU A 250 -30.63 7.54 -0.33
C LEU A 250 -31.47 6.76 0.67
N THR A 251 -31.51 5.44 0.53
CA THR A 251 -31.97 4.54 1.61
C THR A 251 -30.98 4.56 2.78
N PRO A 252 -31.41 4.13 3.99
CA PRO A 252 -30.50 3.98 5.13
C PRO A 252 -29.27 3.11 4.82
N GLU A 253 -29.43 2.03 4.06
CA GLU A 253 -28.34 1.11 3.69
C GLU A 253 -27.36 1.79 2.72
N GLN A 254 -27.86 2.51 1.71
CA GLN A 254 -27.01 3.24 0.78
C GLN A 254 -26.22 4.33 1.50
N ARG A 255 -26.86 5.05 2.42
CA ARG A 255 -26.23 6.07 3.26
C ARG A 255 -25.12 5.48 4.12
N SER A 256 -25.39 4.34 4.79
CA SER A 256 -24.39 3.62 5.58
C SER A 256 -23.20 3.18 4.72
N LYS A 257 -23.46 2.60 3.54
CA LYS A 257 -22.41 2.22 2.59
C LYS A 257 -21.56 3.41 2.14
N MET A 258 -22.19 4.55 1.82
CA MET A 258 -21.47 5.77 1.43
C MET A 258 -20.58 6.28 2.56
N ARG A 259 -21.07 6.32 3.81
CA ARG A 259 -20.26 6.68 4.98
C ARG A 259 -19.06 5.74 5.16
N GLY A 260 -19.25 4.45 4.89
CA GLY A 260 -18.16 3.46 4.88
C GLY A 260 -17.13 3.70 3.77
N VAL A 261 -17.56 4.05 2.56
CA VAL A 261 -16.67 4.42 1.44
C VAL A 261 -15.83 5.65 1.78
N TYR A 262 -16.45 6.66 2.39
CA TYR A 262 -15.77 7.88 2.87
C TYR A 262 -14.95 7.67 4.15
N ARG A 263 -15.00 6.46 4.72
CA ARG A 263 -14.30 6.09 5.95
C ARG A 263 -14.59 7.06 7.11
N CYS A 264 -15.82 7.57 7.19
CA CYS A 264 -16.19 8.45 8.29
C CYS A 264 -16.02 7.72 9.63
N VAL A 265 -15.24 8.29 10.53
CA VAL A 265 -15.09 7.78 11.90
C VAL A 265 -16.26 8.29 12.76
N GLU A 266 -16.85 7.41 13.56
CA GLU A 266 -17.94 7.76 14.49
C GLU A 266 -17.47 8.42 15.79
#